data_AF-A0A1G1NDM5-F1
#
_entry.id   AF-A0A1G1NDM5-F1
#
_cell.length_a   1.000
_cell.length_b   1.000
_cell.length_c   1.000
_cell.angle_alpha   90.00
_cell.angle_beta   90.00
_cell.angle_gamma   90.00
#
_symmetry.space_group_name_H-M   'P 1'
#
loop_
_entity.id
_entity.type
_entity.pdbx_description
1 polymer ?
#
loop_
_entity_poly.entity_id
_entity_poly.type
_entity_poly.pdbx_seq_one_letter_code
_entity_poly.pdbx_strand_id
1 'polypeptide(L)' 'MEVFFDPQSKKIQKVVCTGHVEVTQGENKSYSEIAVYSADDQKLILTGRPKLIMSTEGGNDINIFGNLSQ' A
#
# COMPACT_ATOMS: atom_id res chain seq x y z
N MET A 1 5.41 13.38 2.66
CA MET A 1 4.90 12.31 3.52
C MET A 1 4.24 12.96 4.72
N GLU A 2 3.03 12.53 5.04
CA GLU A 2 2.25 13.00 6.18
C GLU A 2 1.84 11.80 7.04
N VAL A 3 1.89 11.97 8.35
CA VAL A 3 1.55 10.92 9.33
C VAL A 3 0.52 11.48 10.29
N PHE A 4 -0.59 10.77 10.45
CA PHE A 4 -1.69 11.11 11.33
C PHE A 4 -1.67 10.14 12.51
N PHE A 5 -1.71 10.71 13.71
CA PHE A 5 -1.74 9.96 14.96
C PHE A 5 -3.14 10.04 15.56
N ASP A 6 -3.57 8.94 16.15
CA ASP A 6 -4.75 8.94 16.98
C ASP A 6 -4.47 9.77 18.26
N PRO A 7 -5.27 10.81 18.56
CA PRO A 7 -5.00 11.72 19.66
C PRO A 7 -5.14 11.08 21.05
N GLN A 8 -5.84 9.95 21.17
CA GLN A 8 -6.05 9.27 22.46
C GLN A 8 -4.94 8.26 22.75
N SER A 9 -4.70 7.35 21.81
CA SER A 9 -3.75 6.25 21.93
C SER A 9 -2.32 6.62 21.54
N LYS A 10 -2.13 7.77 20.87
CA LYS A 10 -0.86 8.24 20.30
C LYS A 10 -0.23 7.27 19.29
N LYS A 11 -1.02 6.31 18.78
CA LYS A 11 -0.58 5.37 17.74
C LYS A 11 -0.75 5.99 16.37
N ILE A 12 -0.02 5.46 15.38
CA ILE A 12 -0.21 5.84 13.98
C ILE A 12 -1.59 5.37 13.55
N GLN A 13 -2.41 6.28 13.05
CA GLN A 13 -3.72 5.99 12.48
C GLN A 13 -3.65 5.90 10.96
N LYS A 14 -2.93 6.84 10.32
CA LYS A 14 -2.87 6.93 8.86
C LYS A 14 -1.54 7.48 8.39
N VAL A 15 -1.04 6.96 7.27
CA VAL A 15 0.14 7.50 6.58
C VAL A 15 -0.24 7.83 5.16
N VAL A 16 0.12 9.03 4.70
CA VAL A 16 -0.12 9.50 3.34
C VAL A 16 1.22 9.85 2.70
N CYS A 17 1.55 9.15 1.62
CA CYS A 17 2.72 9.40 0.80
C CYS A 17 2.26 9.89 -0.57
N THR A 18 2.88 10.94 -1.09
CA THR A 18 2.58 11.53 -2.40
C THR A 18 3.87 11.78 -3.17
N GLY A 19 3.80 11.62 -4.48
CA GLY A 19 4.92 11.79 -5.41
C GLY A 19 5.87 10.59 -5.43
N HIS A 20 5.99 9.94 -6.60
CA HIS A 20 6.93 8.84 -6.87
C HIS A 20 7.06 7.83 -5.72
N VAL A 21 5.92 7.33 -5.23
CA VAL A 21 5.92 6.44 -4.07
C VAL A 21 6.39 5.05 -4.47
N GLU A 22 7.39 4.52 -3.75
CA GLU A 22 7.81 3.11 -3.80
C GLU A 22 7.44 2.43 -2.47
N VAL A 23 6.76 1.30 -2.52
CA VAL A 23 6.45 0.43 -1.37
C VAL A 23 7.14 -0.90 -1.58
N THR A 24 7.97 -1.31 -0.63
CA THR A 24 8.66 -2.61 -0.66
C THR A 24 8.05 -3.53 0.41
N GLN A 25 7.66 -4.74 0.01
CA GLN A 25 7.17 -5.80 0.89
C GLN A 25 7.89 -7.11 0.54
N GLY A 26 8.91 -7.45 1.32
CA GLY A 26 9.81 -8.56 0.96
C GLY A 26 10.47 -8.29 -0.39
N GLU A 27 10.29 -9.19 -1.35
CA GLU A 27 10.80 -9.07 -2.71
C GLU A 27 9.87 -8.28 -3.65
N ASN A 28 8.64 -8.01 -3.22
CA ASN A 28 7.65 -7.31 -4.01
C ASN A 28 7.85 -5.80 -3.90
N LYS A 29 7.74 -5.11 -5.04
CA LYS A 29 7.80 -3.65 -5.12
C LYS A 29 6.55 -3.09 -5.79
N SER A 30 5.94 -2.11 -5.16
CA SER A 30 4.83 -1.35 -5.72
C SER A 30 5.21 0.10 -5.93
N TYR A 31 4.69 0.71 -6.99
CA TYR A 31 4.93 2.09 -7.37
C TYR A 31 3.59 2.79 -7.54
N SER A 32 3.50 4.06 -7.14
CA SER A 32 2.27 4.85 -7.34
C SER A 32 2.54 6.35 -7.23
N GLU A 33 1.54 7.17 -7.54
CA GLU A 33 1.60 8.62 -7.29
C GLU A 33 1.22 8.93 -5.84
N ILE A 34 0.30 8.14 -5.27
CA ILE A 34 -0.18 8.30 -3.89
C ILE A 34 -0.30 6.93 -3.25
N ALA A 35 0.20 6.80 -2.02
CA ALA A 35 -0.05 5.66 -1.16
C ALA A 35 -0.68 6.12 0.15
N VAL A 36 -1.77 5.47 0.53
CA VAL A 36 -2.47 5.72 1.79
C VAL A 36 -2.51 4.43 2.59
N TYR A 37 -1.88 4.42 3.76
CA TYR A 37 -1.98 3.33 4.72
C TYR A 37 -2.93 3.72 5.84
N SER A 38 -3.91 2.86 6.13
CA SER A 38 -4.82 2.95 7.28
C SER A 38 -4.42 1.86 8.28
N ALA A 39 -4.05 2.25 9.50
CA ALA A 39 -3.73 1.31 10.57
C ALA A 39 -4.99 0.63 11.12
N ASP A 40 -6.12 1.36 11.15
CA ASP A 40 -7.40 0.85 11.63
C ASP A 40 -7.92 -0.28 10.73
N ASP A 41 -7.78 -0.13 9.42
CA ASP A 41 -8.21 -1.13 8.43
C ASP A 41 -7.08 -2.11 8.03
N GLN A 42 -5.87 -1.88 8.52
CA GLN A 42 -4.64 -2.55 8.09
C GLN A 42 -4.49 -2.63 6.56
N LYS A 43 -4.88 -1.56 5.87
CA LYS A 43 -5.03 -1.53 4.40
C LYS A 43 -4.10 -0.50 3.79
N LEU A 44 -3.48 -0.89 2.67
CA LEU A 44 -2.72 0.00 1.80
C LEU A 44 -3.51 0.24 0.50
N ILE A 45 -3.72 1.51 0.16
CA ILE A 45 -4.38 1.93 -1.08
C ILE A 45 -3.36 2.71 -1.91
N LEU A 46 -3.15 2.26 -3.15
CA LEU A 46 -2.26 2.90 -4.12
C LEU A 46 -3.10 3.48 -5.26
N THR A 47 -2.94 4.77 -5.56
CA THR A 47 -3.73 5.47 -6.60
C THR A 47 -2.87 6.29 -7.56
N GLY A 48 -3.51 6.83 -8.60
CA GLY A 48 -2.85 7.50 -9.73
C GLY A 48 -2.45 6.48 -10.78
N ARG A 49 -1.18 6.07 -10.78
CA ARG A 49 -0.63 5.07 -11.71
C ARG A 49 0.04 3.91 -10.95
N PRO A 50 -0.74 3.07 -10.26
CA PRO A 50 -0.18 1.97 -9.49
C PRO A 50 0.47 0.95 -10.43
N LYS A 51 1.70 0.52 -10.10
CA LYS A 51 2.42 -0.57 -10.77
C LYS A 51 2.98 -1.51 -9.72
N LEU A 52 2.82 -2.81 -9.93
CA LEU A 52 3.29 -3.85 -9.02
C LEU A 52 4.30 -4.74 -9.74
N ILE A 53 5.45 -4.94 -9.11
CA ILE A 53 6.52 -5.82 -9.55
C ILE A 53 6.63 -6.90 -8.47
N MET A 54 6.44 -8.15 -8.87
CA MET A 54 6.56 -9.30 -7.98
C MET A 54 7.65 -10.23 -8.49
N SER A 55 8.43 -10.77 -7.55
CA SER A 55 9.34 -11.89 -7.81
C SER A 55 8.62 -13.16 -7.39
N THR A 56 8.33 -14.04 -8.36
CA THR A 56 7.71 -15.35 -8.08
C THR A 56 8.73 -16.44 -8.36
N GLU A 57 9.31 -17.02 -7.32
CA GLU A 57 10.13 -18.23 -7.44
C GLU A 57 9.23 -19.47 -7.40
N GLY A 58 8.65 -19.84 -8.54
CA GLY A 58 8.00 -21.14 -8.76
C GLY A 58 6.62 -21.35 -8.11
N GLY A 59 5.63 -21.68 -8.93
CA GLY A 59 4.31 -22.12 -8.50
C GLY A 59 3.22 -21.10 -8.80
N ASN A 60 2.35 -21.49 -9.73
CA ASN A 60 1.23 -20.71 -10.23
C ASN A 60 0.20 -20.57 -9.10
N ASP A 61 0.08 -19.38 -8.50
CA ASP A 61 -1.13 -18.86 -7.84
C ASP A 61 -0.90 -17.40 -7.45
N ILE A 62 -1.13 -16.48 -8.39
CA ILE A 62 -1.06 -15.04 -8.15
C ILE A 62 -2.47 -14.54 -7.85
N ASN A 63 -2.88 -14.55 -6.58
CA ASN A 63 -4.11 -13.91 -6.12
C ASN A 63 -3.90 -12.39 -5.97
N ILE A 64 -3.98 -11.64 -7.09
CA ILE A 64 -3.99 -10.17 -7.11
C ILE A 64 -5.41 -9.68 -7.41
N PHE A 65 -6.35 -9.90 -6.50
CA PHE A 65 -7.63 -9.19 -6.56
C PHE A 65 -7.56 -7.97 -5.63
N GLY A 66 -7.11 -6.85 -6.21
CA GLY A 66 -7.60 -5.56 -5.75
C GLY A 66 -9.11 -5.55 -5.98
N ASN A 67 -9.89 -5.32 -4.92
CA ASN A 67 -11.34 -5.17 -4.99
C ASN A 67 -11.69 -4.09 -6.04
N LEU A 68 -11.95 -4.50 -7.27
CA LEU A 68 -12.83 -3.80 -8.19
C LEU A 68 -14.22 -4.24 -7.76
N SER A 69 -14.91 -3.35 -7.04
CA SER A 69 -16.35 -3.46 -6.83
C SER A 69 -17.01 -3.73 -8.20
N GLN A 70 -17.53 -4.94 -8.38
CA GLN A 70 -18.56 -5.22 -9.38
C GLN A 70 -19.89 -4.65 -8.91
#